data_AF-A0A1Y2FEV7-F1
#
_entry.id   AF-A0A1Y2FEV7-F1
#
_cell.length_a   1.000
_cell.length_b   1.000
_cell.length_c   1.000
_cell.angle_alpha   90.00
_cell.angle_beta   90.00
_cell.angle_gamma   90.00
#
_symmetry.space_group_name_H-M   'P 1'
#
loop_
_entity.id
_entity.type
_entity.pdbx_description
1 polymer ?
#
loop_
_entity_poly.entity_id
_entity_poly.type
_entity_poly.pdbx_seq_one_letter_code
_entity_poly.pdbx_strand_id
1 'polypeptide(L)'
;LEIAQGPQRARMCGFGDKDRRPITPPPCVRLIIKDRQTGTTTRNLIGAVVASAFKLQDTEDNLGIWFVLSDLSVRTEGVFRLKFSFFNLTADQENLLDQGSSAVICTGFSEPFTVYSAKKFPGMIESTELSRRFAAQGVKLAVR
;
A
#
# COMPACT_ATOMS: atom_id res chain seq x y z
N LEU A 1 7.49 0.39 -12.79
CA LEU A 1 7.23 0.47 -11.33
C LEU A 1 7.89 -0.72 -10.69
N GLU A 2 8.80 -0.48 -9.76
CA GLU A 2 9.46 -1.54 -8.98
C GLU A 2 8.80 -1.66 -7.60
N ILE A 3 8.81 -2.88 -7.03
CA ILE A 3 8.22 -3.18 -5.73
C ILE A 3 9.33 -3.76 -4.85
N ALA A 4 10.18 -2.89 -4.30
CA ALA A 4 11.28 -3.31 -3.43
C ALA A 4 10.81 -4.02 -2.14
N GLN A 5 9.56 -3.75 -1.71
CA GLN A 5 8.96 -4.38 -0.54
C GLN A 5 7.46 -4.63 -0.72
N GLY A 6 7.10 -5.91 -0.85
CA GLY A 6 5.71 -6.38 -0.92
C GLY A 6 5.15 -6.86 0.43
N PRO A 7 3.81 -6.98 0.55
CA PRO A 7 3.20 -7.65 1.69
C PRO A 7 3.51 -9.15 1.65
N GLN A 8 3.84 -9.75 2.80
CA GLN A 8 4.08 -11.20 2.89
C GLN A 8 2.90 -11.94 3.53
N ARG A 9 2.26 -11.33 4.54
CA ARG A 9 1.07 -11.85 5.21
C ARG A 9 0.28 -10.74 5.90
N ALA A 10 -0.99 -11.01 6.18
CA ALA A 10 -1.87 -10.09 6.90
C ALA A 10 -2.84 -10.84 7.82
N ARG A 11 -3.43 -10.13 8.77
CA ARG A 11 -4.60 -10.59 9.55
C ARG A 11 -5.84 -9.90 9.01
N MET A 12 -6.93 -10.64 8.82
CA MET A 12 -8.21 -10.03 8.46
C MET A 12 -8.71 -9.12 9.61
N CYS A 13 -9.26 -7.96 9.28
CA CYS A 13 -9.84 -7.02 10.25
C CYS A 13 -11.37 -7.16 10.40
N GLY A 14 -12.03 -7.94 9.53
CA GLY A 14 -13.49 -8.07 9.55
C GLY A 14 -14.21 -6.76 9.21
N PHE A 15 -15.40 -6.55 9.79
CA PHE A 15 -16.26 -5.40 9.52
C PHE A 15 -16.30 -4.34 10.64
N GLY A 16 -15.66 -4.59 11.80
CA GLY A 16 -15.57 -3.62 12.91
C GLY A 16 -14.15 -3.09 13.11
N ASP A 17 -14.02 -1.80 13.45
CA ASP A 17 -12.72 -1.13 13.52
C ASP A 17 -11.81 -1.54 14.70
N LYS A 18 -12.36 -2.24 15.71
CA LYS A 18 -11.64 -2.59 16.95
C LYS A 18 -10.48 -3.59 16.76
N ASP A 19 -10.48 -4.36 15.68
CA ASP A 19 -9.48 -5.42 15.41
C ASP A 19 -8.43 -5.04 14.36
N ARG A 20 -8.40 -3.77 13.93
CA ARG A 20 -7.52 -3.29 12.86
C ARG A 20 -6.04 -3.42 13.24
N ARG A 21 -5.30 -4.24 12.48
CA ARG A 21 -3.83 -4.30 12.52
C ARG A 21 -3.29 -4.04 11.10
N PRO A 22 -2.36 -3.08 10.92
CA PRO A 22 -1.80 -2.80 9.60
C PRO A 22 -1.01 -4.01 9.07
N ILE A 23 -0.95 -4.15 7.75
CA ILE A 23 -0.13 -5.17 7.07
C ILE A 23 1.35 -4.99 7.43
N THR A 24 2.11 -6.07 7.56
CA THR A 24 3.54 -6.03 7.88
C THR A 24 4.31 -7.08 7.06
N PRO A 25 5.44 -6.73 6.40
CA PRO A 25 6.01 -5.38 6.33
C PRO A 25 5.07 -4.39 5.59
N PRO A 26 5.17 -3.08 5.88
CA PRO A 26 4.32 -2.08 5.24
C PRO A 26 4.63 -2.05 3.72
N PRO A 27 3.64 -2.27 2.84
CA PRO A 27 3.89 -2.28 1.40
C PRO A 27 4.19 -0.88 0.87
N CYS A 28 5.14 -0.76 -0.05
CA CYS A 28 5.58 0.51 -0.64
C CYS A 28 5.07 0.68 -2.08
N VAL A 29 4.07 1.55 -2.32
CA VAL A 29 3.15 1.47 -3.49
C VAL A 29 2.51 2.80 -3.91
N ARG A 30 1.80 2.87 -5.06
CA ARG A 30 0.85 3.97 -5.40
C ARG A 30 -0.45 3.44 -6.06
N LEU A 31 -1.56 4.19 -6.08
CA LEU A 31 -2.96 3.74 -6.37
C LEU A 31 -3.74 4.82 -7.19
N ILE A 32 -4.79 4.55 -7.99
CA ILE A 32 -6.27 4.42 -7.71
C ILE A 32 -6.96 3.37 -8.63
N ILE A 33 -8.25 3.03 -8.37
CA ILE A 33 -9.09 1.92 -8.92
C ILE A 33 -10.57 2.37 -9.11
N LYS A 34 -11.35 1.75 -10.03
CA LYS A 34 -12.83 1.56 -9.93
C LYS A 34 -13.31 0.23 -10.57
N ASP A 35 -14.47 -0.27 -10.11
CA ASP A 35 -15.27 -1.41 -10.61
C ASP A 35 -16.70 -0.92 -10.92
N ARG A 36 -17.47 -1.62 -11.79
CA ARG A 36 -18.71 -1.17 -12.43
C ARG A 36 -19.97 -2.02 -12.16
N GLN A 37 -19.89 -3.23 -11.56
CA GLN A 37 -20.98 -4.22 -11.77
C GLN A 37 -21.91 -4.65 -10.61
N THR A 38 -21.58 -4.56 -9.32
CA THR A 38 -22.17 -5.51 -8.33
C THR A 38 -23.23 -5.03 -7.32
N GLY A 39 -23.74 -3.80 -7.40
CA GLY A 39 -24.98 -3.37 -6.70
C GLY A 39 -24.92 -3.15 -5.18
N THR A 40 -24.14 -3.94 -4.42
CA THR A 40 -23.82 -3.68 -3.00
C THR A 40 -22.37 -4.10 -2.73
N THR A 41 -21.44 -3.15 -2.71
CA THR A 41 -19.99 -3.44 -2.77
C THR A 41 -19.24 -2.84 -1.57
N THR A 42 -19.11 -3.59 -0.47
CA THR A 42 -18.22 -3.18 0.63
C THR A 42 -16.76 -3.37 0.22
N ARG A 43 -15.97 -2.29 0.25
CA ARG A 43 -14.55 -2.32 -0.12
C ARG A 43 -13.75 -3.22 0.84
N ASN A 44 -13.09 -4.25 0.30
CA ASN A 44 -12.31 -5.22 1.08
C ASN A 44 -10.96 -4.67 1.55
N LEU A 45 -10.25 -3.90 0.70
CA LEU A 45 -9.03 -3.19 1.08
C LEU A 45 -9.39 -1.85 1.73
N ILE A 46 -8.94 -1.62 2.95
CA ILE A 46 -9.23 -0.41 3.74
C ILE A 46 -7.96 0.26 4.27
N GLY A 47 -8.13 1.49 4.75
CA GLY A 47 -7.06 2.33 5.29
C GLY A 47 -6.54 3.36 4.29
N ALA A 48 -5.31 3.83 4.49
CA ALA A 48 -4.61 4.77 3.63
C ALA A 48 -4.15 4.08 2.33
N VAL A 49 -5.10 3.90 1.41
CA VAL A 49 -4.86 3.26 0.11
C VAL A 49 -4.07 4.13 -0.88
N VAL A 50 -3.90 5.42 -0.60
CA VAL A 50 -3.08 6.36 -1.38
C VAL A 50 -1.81 6.70 -0.60
N ALA A 51 -0.68 6.84 -1.28
CA ALA A 51 0.53 7.45 -0.73
C ALA A 51 1.12 8.52 -1.67
N SER A 52 1.65 9.57 -1.06
CA SER A 52 2.46 10.59 -1.71
C SER A 52 3.91 10.12 -1.87
N ALA A 53 4.66 10.83 -2.73
CA ALA A 53 6.09 10.62 -2.89
C ALA A 53 6.87 11.10 -1.65
N PHE A 54 7.87 10.32 -1.25
CA PHE A 54 8.91 10.68 -0.30
C PHE A 54 10.27 10.59 -1.01
N LYS A 55 11.16 11.54 -0.72
CA LYS A 55 12.56 11.47 -1.14
C LYS A 55 13.37 10.88 0.01
N LEU A 56 13.83 9.64 -0.13
CA LEU A 56 14.48 8.86 0.94
C LEU A 56 15.71 8.13 0.41
N GLN A 57 16.66 7.87 1.29
CA GLN A 57 17.76 6.93 1.07
C GLN A 57 17.36 5.52 1.46
N ASP A 58 17.79 4.52 0.69
CA ASP A 58 17.63 3.11 1.03
C ASP A 58 18.73 2.62 2.01
N THR A 59 18.89 1.31 2.12
CA THR A 59 19.87 0.62 2.98
C THR A 59 21.30 0.71 2.46
N GLU A 60 21.49 1.10 1.19
CA GLU A 60 22.80 1.30 0.53
C GLU A 60 23.11 2.80 0.35
N ASP A 61 22.36 3.67 1.04
CA ASP A 61 22.40 5.13 0.95
C ASP A 61 22.00 5.74 -0.41
N ASN A 62 21.47 4.92 -1.34
CA ASN A 62 20.99 5.39 -2.64
C ASN A 62 19.73 6.23 -2.48
N LEU A 63 19.74 7.43 -3.05
CA LEU A 63 18.65 8.39 -2.96
C LEU A 63 17.57 8.12 -4.01
N GLY A 64 16.35 7.82 -3.58
CA GLY A 64 15.23 7.46 -4.44
C GLY A 64 13.93 8.21 -4.16
N ILE A 65 12.96 8.06 -5.07
CA ILE A 65 11.58 8.50 -4.89
C ILE A 65 10.71 7.30 -4.50
N TRP A 66 10.31 7.27 -3.25
CA TRP A 66 9.63 6.17 -2.58
C TRP A 66 8.18 6.52 -2.30
N PHE A 67 7.32 5.51 -2.21
CA PHE A 67 5.94 5.65 -1.81
C PHE A 67 5.64 4.58 -0.77
N VAL A 68 5.06 4.92 0.38
CA VAL A 68 4.97 4.01 1.53
C VAL A 68 3.54 3.95 2.06
N LEU A 69 2.93 2.76 2.08
CA LEU A 69 1.56 2.53 2.58
C LEU A 69 1.63 1.69 3.85
N SER A 70 1.93 2.35 4.96
CA SER A 70 1.98 1.72 6.28
C SER A 70 0.62 1.35 6.85
N ASP A 71 -0.47 1.86 6.28
CA ASP A 71 -1.82 1.74 6.84
C ASP A 71 -2.80 1.09 5.86
N LEU A 72 -2.49 -0.14 5.43
CA LEU A 72 -3.43 -1.02 4.73
C LEU A 72 -3.99 -2.10 5.65
N SER A 73 -5.22 -2.53 5.41
CA SER A 73 -5.82 -3.73 6.02
C SER A 73 -6.82 -4.38 5.04
N VAL A 74 -7.03 -5.69 5.18
CA VAL A 74 -8.00 -6.45 4.36
C VAL A 74 -9.10 -6.99 5.28
N ARG A 75 -10.37 -6.92 4.85
CA ARG A 75 -11.52 -7.34 5.69
C ARG A 75 -11.70 -8.85 5.75
N THR A 76 -11.46 -9.56 4.65
CA THR A 76 -11.68 -11.02 4.54
C THR A 76 -10.38 -11.82 4.57
N GLU A 77 -10.41 -13.08 5.01
CA GLU A 77 -9.32 -14.02 4.75
C GLU A 77 -9.27 -14.43 3.26
N GLY A 78 -8.12 -14.96 2.81
CA GLY A 78 -7.89 -15.37 1.42
C GLY A 78 -6.46 -15.11 0.94
N VAL A 79 -6.16 -15.48 -0.31
CA VAL A 79 -4.89 -15.16 -0.97
C VAL A 79 -5.13 -14.01 -1.95
N PHE A 80 -4.33 -12.94 -1.85
CA PHE A 80 -4.50 -11.72 -2.63
C PHE A 80 -3.19 -11.28 -3.26
N ARG A 81 -3.30 -10.45 -4.31
CA ARG A 81 -2.20 -9.61 -4.81
C ARG A 81 -2.67 -8.16 -4.71
N LEU A 82 -1.80 -7.25 -4.31
CA LEU A 82 -2.11 -5.83 -4.41
C LEU A 82 -1.73 -5.32 -5.80
N LYS A 83 -2.64 -4.61 -6.46
CA LYS A 83 -2.36 -3.87 -7.70
C LYS A 83 -1.98 -2.43 -7.36
N PHE A 84 -0.92 -1.95 -7.98
CA PHE A 84 -0.37 -0.61 -7.82
C PHE A 84 -0.44 0.13 -9.16
N SER A 85 -0.72 1.43 -9.11
CA SER A 85 -0.96 2.29 -10.27
C SER A 85 -0.28 3.65 -10.08
N PHE A 86 0.56 4.04 -11.05
CA PHE A 86 1.27 5.33 -11.09
C PHE A 86 0.36 6.40 -11.70
N PHE A 87 0.19 7.53 -11.01
CA PHE A 87 -0.39 8.77 -11.56
C PHE A 87 0.60 9.93 -11.37
N ASN A 88 0.64 10.86 -12.32
CA ASN A 88 1.25 12.18 -12.13
C ASN A 88 0.13 13.23 -12.24
N LEU A 89 -0.13 13.95 -11.15
CA LEU A 89 -1.20 14.95 -11.09
C LEU A 89 -0.77 16.32 -11.63
N THR A 90 0.53 16.55 -11.88
CA THR A 90 1.04 17.85 -12.36
C THR A 90 1.33 17.89 -13.87
N ALA A 91 1.28 16.74 -14.56
CA ALA A 91 1.61 16.65 -15.99
C ALA A 91 0.67 17.47 -16.90
N ASP A 92 -0.58 17.68 -16.47
CA ASP A 92 -1.61 18.36 -17.27
C ASP A 92 -1.68 19.88 -17.00
N GLN A 93 -0.83 20.45 -16.11
CA GLN A 93 -0.96 21.86 -15.69
C GLN A 93 -0.60 22.91 -16.74
N GLU A 94 -0.03 22.54 -17.89
CA GLU A 94 0.12 23.47 -19.02
C GLU A 94 -1.22 23.74 -19.76
N ASN A 95 -2.28 22.97 -19.49
CA ASN A 95 -3.63 23.24 -19.99
C ASN A 95 -4.61 23.54 -18.84
N LEU A 96 -4.81 24.84 -18.59
CA LEU A 96 -5.74 25.38 -17.59
C LEU A 96 -7.22 25.16 -17.98
N LEU A 97 -7.72 23.93 -17.82
CA LEU A 97 -9.15 23.61 -17.77
C LEU A 97 -9.40 22.50 -16.72
N ASP A 98 -10.41 22.69 -15.86
CA ASP A 98 -10.78 21.81 -14.73
C ASP A 98 -11.37 20.43 -15.13
N GLN A 99 -10.83 19.80 -16.19
CA GLN A 99 -11.32 18.55 -16.76
C GLN A 99 -10.21 17.51 -17.02
N GLY A 100 -8.99 17.75 -16.51
CA GLY A 100 -7.83 16.86 -16.70
C GLY A 100 -7.97 15.50 -16.00
N SER A 101 -8.19 14.44 -16.77
CA SER A 101 -8.11 13.05 -16.27
C SER A 101 -6.68 12.53 -16.33
N SER A 102 -5.92 12.65 -15.24
CA SER A 102 -4.56 12.11 -15.13
C SER A 102 -4.53 10.61 -15.46
N ALA A 103 -3.78 10.24 -16.51
CA ALA A 103 -3.67 8.87 -16.97
C ALA A 103 -2.78 8.00 -16.07
N VAL A 104 -3.03 6.69 -16.07
CA VAL A 104 -2.15 5.72 -15.39
C VAL A 104 -0.86 5.56 -16.21
N ILE A 105 0.26 6.05 -15.67
CA ILE A 105 1.57 6.00 -16.36
C ILE A 105 2.16 4.58 -16.36
N CYS A 106 1.98 3.82 -15.28
CA CYS A 106 2.34 2.40 -15.23
C CYS A 106 1.61 1.68 -14.09
N THR A 107 1.60 0.34 -14.12
CA THR A 107 1.07 -0.48 -13.03
C THR A 107 2.05 -1.59 -12.64
N GLY A 108 1.85 -2.19 -11.46
CA GLY A 108 2.56 -3.37 -11.00
C GLY A 108 1.69 -4.17 -10.04
N PHE A 109 2.03 -5.45 -9.83
CA PHE A 109 1.34 -6.30 -8.86
C PHE A 109 2.35 -6.84 -7.85
N SER A 110 1.99 -6.86 -6.57
CA SER A 110 2.77 -7.59 -5.57
C SER A 110 2.80 -9.09 -5.88
N GLU A 111 3.70 -9.81 -5.22
CA GLU A 111 3.54 -11.25 -5.08
C GLU A 111 2.25 -11.60 -4.32
N PRO A 112 1.72 -12.84 -4.49
CA PRO A 112 0.60 -13.33 -3.70
C PRO A 112 0.94 -13.37 -2.20
N PHE A 113 0.02 -12.91 -1.37
CA PHE A 113 0.14 -12.95 0.09
C PHE A 113 -1.14 -13.47 0.74
N THR A 114 -0.99 -14.15 1.87
CA THR A 114 -2.13 -14.72 2.61
C THR A 114 -2.64 -13.75 3.66
N VAL A 115 -3.94 -13.45 3.62
CA VAL A 115 -4.69 -12.84 4.71
C VAL A 115 -5.31 -13.96 5.53
N TYR A 116 -4.89 -14.09 6.79
CA TYR A 116 -5.36 -15.12 7.71
C TYR A 116 -6.51 -14.61 8.58
N SER A 117 -7.44 -15.50 8.94
CA SER A 117 -8.34 -15.27 10.08
C SER A 117 -7.60 -15.07 11.39
N ALA A 118 -8.23 -14.36 12.34
CA ALA A 118 -7.64 -14.01 13.63
C ALA A 118 -7.03 -15.20 14.41
N LYS A 119 -7.61 -16.40 14.27
CA LYS A 119 -7.14 -17.65 14.90
C LYS A 119 -5.94 -18.30 14.18
N LYS A 120 -5.80 -18.10 12.87
CA LYS A 120 -4.76 -18.73 12.02
C LYS A 120 -3.56 -17.81 11.78
N PHE A 121 -3.61 -16.55 12.21
CA PHE A 121 -2.60 -15.56 11.92
C PHE A 121 -1.28 -15.86 12.66
N PRO A 122 -0.15 -16.12 11.96
CA PRO A 122 1.11 -16.57 12.56
C PRO A 122 1.93 -15.44 13.21
N GLY A 123 1.27 -14.36 13.64
CA GLY A 123 1.91 -13.18 14.18
C GLY A 123 2.48 -12.22 13.12
N MET A 124 2.84 -11.03 13.61
CA MET A 124 3.47 -9.99 12.81
C MET A 124 4.89 -10.42 12.41
N ILE A 125 5.44 -9.87 11.33
CA ILE A 125 6.87 -10.00 11.02
C ILE A 125 7.60 -8.84 11.73
N GLU A 126 8.89 -9.04 12.02
CA GLU A 126 9.79 -7.94 12.40
C GLU A 126 9.84 -6.87 11.29
N SER A 127 10.27 -5.67 11.64
CA SER A 127 10.53 -4.64 10.63
C SER A 127 11.70 -5.06 9.74
N THR A 128 11.57 -4.88 8.43
CA THR A 128 12.73 -5.01 7.54
C THR A 128 13.72 -3.89 7.80
N GLU A 129 14.97 -4.07 7.38
CA GLU A 129 15.98 -3.02 7.43
C GLU A 129 15.55 -1.77 6.65
N LEU A 130 14.98 -1.94 5.46
CA LEU A 130 14.39 -0.85 4.67
C LEU A 130 13.28 -0.10 5.43
N SER A 131 12.42 -0.82 6.16
CA SER A 131 11.39 -0.20 7.00
C SER A 131 11.99 0.59 8.17
N ARG A 132 13.06 0.08 8.81
CA ARG A 132 13.79 0.82 9.85
C ARG A 132 14.47 2.06 9.28
N ARG A 133 15.12 1.94 8.12
CA ARG A 133 15.83 3.01 7.41
C ARG A 133 14.89 4.16 7.02
N PHE A 134 13.68 3.85 6.54
CA PHE A 134 12.66 4.87 6.23
C PHE A 134 12.03 5.48 7.48
N ALA A 135 11.85 4.69 8.55
CA ALA A 135 11.35 5.23 9.83
C ALA A 135 12.33 6.25 10.45
N ALA A 136 13.63 5.95 10.40
CA ALA A 136 14.68 6.87 10.83
C ALA A 136 14.71 8.20 10.03
N GLN A 137 14.20 8.20 8.80
CA GLN A 137 14.03 9.38 7.94
C GLN A 137 12.66 10.07 8.11
N GLY A 138 11.90 9.72 9.15
CA GLY A 138 10.64 10.38 9.51
C GLY A 138 9.37 9.78 8.88
N VAL A 139 9.45 8.68 8.13
CA VAL A 139 8.26 7.99 7.64
C VAL A 139 7.53 7.30 8.79
N LYS A 140 6.22 7.53 8.92
CA LYS A 140 5.39 6.94 9.98
C LYS A 140 5.14 5.44 9.75
N LEU A 141 6.11 4.63 10.16
CA LEU A 141 6.09 3.17 10.12
C LEU A 141 6.00 2.60 11.54
N ALA A 142 5.20 1.55 11.71
CA ALA A 142 5.10 0.82 12.97
C ALA A 142 6.31 -0.12 13.14
N VAL A 143 7.47 0.45 13.48
CA VAL A 143 8.68 -0.31 13.76
C VAL A 143 8.51 -1.12 15.05
N ARG A 144 8.93 -2.38 14.98
CA ARG A 144 9.16 -3.34 16.06
C ARG A 144 10.51 -4.01 15.82
#